data_AF-A0A5A9FJ50-F1
#
_entry.id   AF-A0A5A9FJ50-F1
#
_cell.length_a   1.000
_cell.length_b   1.000
_cell.length_c   1.000
_cell.angle_alpha   90.00
_cell.angle_beta   90.00
_cell.angle_gamma   90.00
#
_symmetry.space_group_name_H-M   'P 1'
#
loop_
_entity.id
_entity.type
_entity.pdbx_description
1 polymer ?
#
loop_
_entity_poly.entity_id
_entity_poly.type
_entity_poly.pdbx_seq_one_letter_code
_entity_poly.pdbx_strand_id
1 'polypeptide(L)' 'MSTQSAPCPTPLRKALANLRRLFNDDSYERYREAQARFAPDEPPLDRQAFKARQILMTLGRGCCGR' A
#
# COMPACT_ATOMS: atom_id res chain seq x y z
N MET A 1 -20.55 -28.40 -12.15
CA MET A 1 -19.49 -27.47 -12.58
C MET A 1 -19.82 -26.10 -11.99
N SER A 2 -19.19 -25.72 -10.87
CA SER A 2 -19.48 -24.46 -10.19
C SER A 2 -18.69 -23.33 -10.84
N THR A 3 -19.37 -22.47 -11.60
CA THR A 3 -18.78 -21.26 -12.16
C THR A 3 -18.51 -20.25 -11.05
N GLN A 4 -17.27 -20.21 -10.57
CA GLN A 4 -16.77 -19.14 -9.72
C GLN A 4 -16.68 -17.86 -10.55
N SER A 5 -17.70 -17.01 -10.44
CA SER A 5 -17.66 -15.65 -10.99
C SER A 5 -16.66 -14.83 -10.17
N ALA A 6 -15.44 -14.68 -10.67
CA ALA A 6 -14.48 -13.74 -10.08
C ALA A 6 -15.09 -12.34 -10.09
N PRO A 7 -15.11 -11.59 -8.97
CA PRO A 7 -15.69 -10.26 -8.94
C PRO A 7 -14.91 -9.34 -9.88
N CYS A 8 -15.55 -8.90 -10.96
CA CYS A 8 -14.99 -7.92 -11.88
C CYS A 8 -14.60 -6.67 -11.08
N PRO A 9 -13.33 -6.24 -11.09
CA PRO A 9 -12.91 -5.06 -10.34
C PRO A 9 -13.67 -3.86 -10.88
N THR A 10 -14.32 -3.11 -9.98
CA THR A 10 -15.00 -1.88 -10.36
C THR A 10 -14.03 -0.94 -11.09
N PRO A 11 -14.51 -0.11 -12.03
CA PRO A 11 -13.66 0.80 -12.80
C PRO A 11 -12.75 1.66 -11.89
N LEU A 12 -13.22 2.01 -10.70
CA LEU A 12 -12.43 2.66 -9.64
C LEU A 12 -11.26 1.82 -9.12
N ARG A 13 -11.46 0.51 -8.85
CA ARG A 13 -10.39 -0.39 -8.42
C ARG A 13 -9.34 -0.58 -9.53
N LYS A 14 -9.78 -0.63 -10.79
CA LYS A 14 -8.89 -0.73 -11.96
C LYS A 14 -8.10 0.57 -12.19
N ALA A 15 -8.75 1.72 -12.08
CA ALA A 15 -8.10 3.03 -12.17
C ALA A 15 -7.05 3.19 -11.06
N LEU A 16 -7.38 2.83 -9.81
CA LEU A 16 -6.43 2.86 -8.70
C LEU A 16 -5.25 1.91 -8.91
N ALA A 17 -5.48 0.69 -9.42
CA ALA A 17 -4.41 -0.25 -9.74
C ALA A 17 -3.48 0.29 -10.85
N ASN A 18 -4.06 0.91 -11.88
CA ASN A 18 -3.29 1.53 -12.96
C ASN A 18 -2.49 2.73 -12.47
N LEU A 19 -3.07 3.60 -11.63
CA LEU A 19 -2.34 4.73 -11.04
C LEU A 19 -1.18 4.22 -10.17
N ARG A 20 -1.40 3.21 -9.32
CA ARG A 20 -0.34 2.58 -8.52
C ARG A 20 0.77 1.96 -9.37
N ARG A 21 0.43 1.43 -10.54
CA ARG A 21 1.39 0.89 -11.51
C ARG A 21 2.13 1.99 -12.28
N LEU A 22 1.45 3.08 -12.63
CA LEU A 22 2.01 4.21 -13.38
C LEU A 22 3.03 4.97 -12.55
N PHE A 23 2.74 5.17 -11.26
CA PHE A 23 3.59 5.91 -10.35
C PHE A 23 4.68 5.05 -9.69
N ASN A 24 4.91 3.83 -10.20
CA ASN A 24 5.90 2.85 -9.74
C ASN A 24 6.24 3.03 -8.26
N ASP A 25 5.32 2.60 -7.39
CA ASP A 25 5.32 2.92 -5.96
C ASP A 25 6.57 2.36 -5.23
N ASP A 26 7.68 3.11 -5.35
CA ASP A 26 8.99 2.85 -4.73
C ASP A 26 9.01 3.27 -3.25
N SER A 27 7.84 3.57 -2.68
CA SER A 27 7.67 3.90 -1.26
C SER A 27 8.27 2.85 -0.34
N TYR A 28 8.23 1.57 -0.74
CA TYR A 28 8.84 0.49 0.03
C TYR A 28 10.37 0.54 0.01
N GLU A 29 10.99 0.84 -1.13
CA GLU A 29 12.45 0.97 -1.22
C GLU A 29 12.94 2.17 -0.40
N ARG A 30 12.24 3.32 -0.52
CA ARG A 30 12.48 4.49 0.33
C ARG A 30 12.33 4.19 1.82
N TYR A 31 11.31 3.40 2.18
CA TYR A 31 11.14 2.93 3.56
C TYR A 31 12.32 2.07 4.01
N ARG A 32 12.77 1.11 3.20
CA ARG A 32 13.92 0.27 3.52
C ARG A 32 15.19 1.07 3.72
N GLU A 33 15.46 2.05 2.86
CA GLU A 33 16.62 2.93 2.99
C GLU A 33 16.56 3.77 4.28
N ALA A 34 15.40 4.34 4.59
CA ALA A 34 15.20 5.09 5.82
C ALA A 34 15.32 4.18 7.06
N GLN A 35 14.75 2.99 7.00
CA GLN A 35 14.76 2.02 8.10
C GLN A 35 16.19 1.54 8.38
N ALA A 36 16.99 1.27 7.35
CA ALA A 36 18.41 0.95 7.50
C ALA A 36 19.23 2.10 8.12
N ARG A 37 18.81 3.37 7.95
CA ARG A 37 19.47 4.55 8.54
C ARG A 37 19.04 4.81 9.98
N PHE A 38 17.76 4.65 10.30
CA PHE A 38 17.19 5.07 11.58
C PHE A 38 17.01 3.93 12.59
N ALA A 39 16.88 2.68 12.11
CA ALA A 39 16.66 1.50 12.95
C ALA A 39 17.34 0.26 12.32
N PRO A 40 18.68 0.24 12.23
CA PRO A 40 19.40 -0.87 11.60
C PRO A 40 19.25 -2.21 12.34
N ASP A 41 18.99 -2.18 13.65
CA ASP A 41 18.81 -3.36 14.49
C ASP A 41 17.42 -4.00 14.37
N GLU A 42 16.43 -3.26 13.86
CA GLU A 42 15.08 -3.80 13.65
C GLU A 42 15.01 -4.43 12.24
N PRO A 43 14.35 -5.57 12.04
CA PRO A 43 14.09 -6.08 10.70
C PRO A 43 13.05 -5.20 9.97
N PRO A 44 13.23 -4.88 8.68
CA PRO A 44 12.22 -4.14 7.92
C PRO A 44 10.90 -4.91 7.90
N LEU A 45 9.80 -4.18 7.95
CA LEU A 45 8.49 -4.74 7.66
C LEU A 45 8.47 -5.35 6.26
N ASP A 46 7.76 -6.46 6.09
CA ASP A 46 7.51 -6.98 4.76
C ASP A 46 6.63 -6.01 3.94
N ARG A 47 6.63 -6.20 2.62
CA ARG A 47 5.96 -5.29 1.68
C ARG A 47 4.45 -5.17 1.91
N GLN A 48 3.80 -6.23 2.39
CA GLN A 48 2.37 -6.24 2.68
C GLN A 48 2.08 -5.53 4.01
N ALA A 49 2.86 -5.80 5.06
CA ALA A 49 2.75 -5.12 6.34
C ALA A 49 3.03 -3.61 6.22
N PHE A 50 4.04 -3.23 5.43
CA PHE A 50 4.33 -1.82 5.13
C PHE A 50 3.14 -1.14 4.45
N LYS A 51 2.56 -1.75 3.41
CA LYS A 51 1.39 -1.20 2.71
C LYS A 51 0.18 -1.08 3.62
N ALA A 52 -0.09 -2.07 4.47
CA ALA A 52 -1.17 -2.02 5.44
C ALA A 52 -0.99 -0.86 6.43
N ARG A 53 0.24 -0.67 6.95
CA ARG A 53 0.58 0.44 7.84
C ARG A 53 0.48 1.80 7.14
N GLN A 54 0.93 1.92 5.90
CA GLN A 54 0.80 3.13 5.09
C GLN A 54 -0.67 3.49 4.84
N ILE A 55 -1.50 2.51 4.49
CA ILE A 55 -2.94 2.70 4.32
C ILE A 55 -3.57 3.15 5.64
N LEU A 56 -3.24 2.50 6.75
CA LEU A 56 -3.76 2.86 8.07
C LEU A 56 -3.39 4.30 8.46
N MET A 57 -2.12 4.71 8.26
CA MET A 57 -1.67 6.08 8.52
C MET A 57 -2.35 7.12 7.63
N THR A 58 -2.64 6.75 6.38
CA THR A 58 -3.31 7.63 5.42
C THR A 58 -4.80 7.76 5.74
N LEU A 59 -5.46 6.65 6.07
CA LEU A 59 -6.88 6.63 6.46
C LEU A 59 -7.11 7.32 7.82
N GLY A 60 -6.17 7.19 8.76
CA GLY A 60 -6.21 7.89 10.05
C GLY A 60 -6.07 9.42 9.94
N ARG A 61 -5.67 9.95 8.77
CA ARG A 61 -5.61 11.39 8.49
C ARG A 61 -6.88 11.95 7.85
N GLY A 62 -7.84 11.11 7.48
CA GLY A 62 -9.05 11.51 6.76
C GLY A 62 -10.32 11.26 7.56
N CYS A 63 -10.55 12.04 8.62
CA CYS A 63 -11.89 12.29 9.21
C CYS A 63 -11.91 13.42 10.25
N CYS A 64 -10.86 14.25 10.38
CA CYS A 64 -10.96 15.50 11.14
C CYS A 64 -11.50 16.59 10.22
N GLY A 65 -12.81 16.52 9.93
CA GLY A 65 -13.56 17.65 9.39
C GLY A 65 -13.60 18.75 10.45
N ARG A 66 -13.05 19.92 10.12
CA ARG A 66 -13.28 21.17 10.84
C ARG A 66 -14.34 21.96 10.09
#